data_AF-A0A6B3G065-F1
#
_entry.id   AF-A0A6B3G065-F1
#
_cell.length_a   1.000
_cell.length_b   1.000
_cell.length_c   1.000
_cell.angle_alpha   90.00
_cell.angle_beta   90.00
_cell.angle_gamma   90.00
#
_symmetry.space_group_name_H-M   'P 1'
#
loop_
_entity.id
_entity.type
_entity.pdbx_description
1 polymer ?
#
loop_
_entity_poly.entity_id
_entity_poly.type
_entity_poly.pdbx_seq_one_letter_code
_entity_poly.pdbx_strand_id
1 'polypeptide(L)'
;MNTPSITALPDIELKSPGAGLITLDPVRTALLRGLDDLLTGLAAQLSAPEVVGPPLLSVDGLARLDFFRNFPHLGVSAGRFGPDVLDGLASGGSPQDLPLQPTGHVLPSA
;
A
#
# COMPACT_ATOMS: atom_id res chain seq x y z
N MET A 1 -33.61 -30.24 16.44
CA MET A 1 -32.24 -30.68 16.12
C MET A 1 -31.94 -30.18 14.72
N ASN A 2 -31.31 -29.01 14.59
CA ASN A 2 -30.84 -28.46 13.32
C ASN A 2 -29.60 -27.63 13.64
N THR A 3 -28.42 -28.21 13.43
CA THR A 3 -27.15 -27.52 13.50
C THR A 3 -27.00 -26.62 12.27
N PRO A 4 -26.70 -25.32 12.40
CA PRO A 4 -26.17 -24.58 11.27
C PRO A 4 -24.76 -25.10 11.00
N SER A 5 -24.54 -25.63 9.80
CA SER A 5 -23.21 -25.95 9.31
C SER A 5 -22.42 -24.66 9.21
N ILE A 6 -21.62 -24.37 10.23
CA ILE A 6 -20.55 -23.40 10.14
C ILE A 6 -19.54 -24.01 9.17
N THR A 7 -19.44 -23.47 7.95
CA THR A 7 -18.26 -23.64 7.13
C THR A 7 -17.12 -22.96 7.88
N ALA A 8 -16.48 -23.68 8.79
CA ALA A 8 -15.23 -23.26 9.40
C ALA A 8 -14.20 -23.28 8.28
N LEU A 9 -13.92 -22.11 7.70
CA LEU A 9 -12.69 -21.91 6.95
C LEU A 9 -11.56 -22.26 7.93
N PRO A 10 -10.62 -23.14 7.55
CA PRO A 10 -9.52 -23.51 8.44
C PRO A 10 -8.84 -22.24 8.97
N ASP A 11 -8.44 -22.28 10.23
CA ASP A 11 -7.69 -21.22 10.93
C ASP A 11 -6.47 -20.82 10.10
N ILE A 12 -6.66 -19.86 9.20
CA ILE A 12 -5.57 -19.28 8.41
C ILE A 12 -5.41 -17.88 8.93
N GLU A 13 -4.55 -17.79 9.94
CA GLU A 13 -4.14 -16.57 10.59
C GLU A 13 -3.40 -15.70 9.55
N LEU A 14 -3.99 -14.53 9.25
CA LEU A 14 -3.33 -13.55 8.41
C LEU A 14 -2.14 -12.98 9.18
N LYS A 15 -0.93 -13.15 8.65
CA LYS A 15 0.28 -12.60 9.28
C LYS A 15 0.24 -11.08 9.17
N SER A 16 0.08 -10.42 10.31
CA SER A 16 0.06 -8.97 10.45
C SER A 16 1.42 -8.48 10.99
N PRO A 17 2.35 -8.03 10.14
CA PRO A 17 3.65 -7.52 10.60
C PRO A 17 3.57 -6.17 11.34
N GLY A 18 2.40 -5.53 11.42
CA GLY A 18 2.20 -4.28 12.13
C GLY A 18 0.84 -3.65 11.83
N ALA A 19 0.56 -2.48 12.41
CA ALA A 19 -0.70 -1.77 12.20
C ALA A 19 -0.92 -1.44 10.72
N GLY A 20 -1.98 -1.99 10.12
CA GLY A 20 -2.34 -1.75 8.73
C GLY A 20 -1.55 -2.57 7.69
N LEU A 21 -0.68 -3.48 8.11
CA LEU A 21 0.08 -4.34 7.20
C LEU A 21 -0.43 -5.78 7.30
N ILE A 22 -0.69 -6.40 6.14
CA ILE A 22 -1.17 -7.77 6.06
C ILE A 22 -0.46 -8.52 4.93
N THR A 23 0.02 -9.72 5.23
CA THR A 23 0.51 -10.64 4.20
C THR A 23 -0.63 -11.52 3.74
N LEU A 24 -0.98 -11.43 2.45
CA LEU A 24 -1.93 -12.34 1.83
C LEU A 24 -1.27 -13.69 1.56
N ASP A 25 -1.91 -14.76 2.02
CA ASP A 25 -1.50 -16.12 1.67
C ASP A 25 -1.88 -16.48 0.22
N PRO A 26 -1.50 -17.67 -0.29
CA PRO A 26 -1.79 -18.06 -1.67
C PRO A 26 -3.29 -18.05 -2.03
N VAL A 27 -4.18 -18.42 -1.11
CA VAL A 27 -5.63 -18.46 -1.37
C VAL A 27 -6.17 -17.04 -1.52
N ARG A 28 -5.81 -16.13 -0.60
CA ARG A 28 -6.26 -14.73 -0.69
C ARG A 28 -5.61 -13.99 -1.86
N THR A 29 -4.37 -14.34 -2.20
CA THR A 29 -3.69 -13.81 -3.39
C THR A 29 -4.41 -14.24 -4.67
N ALA A 30 -4.84 -15.50 -4.77
CA ALA A 30 -5.63 -15.98 -5.91
C ALA A 30 -6.98 -15.26 -6.01
N LEU A 31 -7.64 -15.03 -4.87
CA LEU A 31 -8.89 -14.27 -4.83
C LEU A 31 -8.70 -12.82 -5.31
N LEU A 32 -7.68 -12.12 -4.82
CA LEU A 32 -7.37 -10.75 -5.24
C LEU A 32 -7.17 -10.65 -6.75
N ARG A 33 -6.37 -11.57 -7.31
CA ARG A 33 -6.13 -11.63 -8.77
C ARG A 33 -7.40 -11.94 -9.55
N GLY A 34 -8.20 -12.89 -9.09
CA GLY A 34 -9.46 -13.24 -9.77
C GLY A 34 -10.47 -12.08 -9.77
N LEU A 35 -10.51 -11.26 -8.72
CA LEU A 35 -11.32 -10.04 -8.69
C LEU A 35 -10.78 -8.97 -9.64
N ASP A 36 -9.47 -8.78 -9.69
CA ASP A 36 -8.80 -7.83 -10.59
C ASP A 36 -9.05 -8.19 -12.07
N ASP A 37 -8.90 -9.46 -12.42
CA ASP A 37 -9.19 -9.98 -13.76
C ASP A 37 -10.66 -9.77 -14.17
N LEU A 38 -11.59 -10.01 -13.24
CA LEU A 38 -13.02 -9.82 -13.47
C LEU A 38 -13.34 -8.35 -13.77
N LEU A 39 -12.85 -7.43 -12.92
CA LEU A 39 -13.13 -6.00 -13.06
C LEU A 39 -12.46 -5.41 -14.30
N THR A 40 -11.20 -5.80 -14.57
CA THR A 40 -10.47 -5.39 -15.78
C THR A 40 -11.16 -5.91 -17.05
N GLY A 41 -11.68 -7.14 -17.02
CA GLY A 41 -12.48 -7.69 -18.11
C GLY A 41 -13.74 -6.88 -18.40
N LEU A 42 -14.43 -6.36 -17.38
CA LEU A 42 -15.58 -5.47 -17.54
C LEU A 42 -15.16 -4.11 -18.11
N ALA A 43 -14.05 -3.52 -17.63
CA ALA A 43 -13.52 -2.26 -18.14
C ALA A 43 -13.17 -2.34 -19.64
N ALA A 44 -12.59 -3.46 -20.07
CA ALA A 44 -12.27 -3.70 -21.48
C ALA A 44 -13.53 -3.70 -22.37
N GLN A 45 -14.64 -4.29 -21.91
CA GLN A 45 -15.92 -4.26 -22.65
C GLN A 45 -16.48 -2.84 -22.80
N LEU A 46 -16.15 -1.95 -21.87
CA LEU A 46 -16.53 -0.54 -21.90
C LEU A 46 -15.54 0.35 -22.64
N SER A 47 -14.50 -0.22 -23.28
CA SER A 47 -13.41 0.53 -23.91
C SER A 47 -12.71 1.51 -22.96
N ALA A 48 -12.60 1.15 -21.67
CA ALA A 48 -11.89 1.94 -20.67
C ALA A 48 -10.42 1.48 -20.59
N PRO A 49 -9.46 2.26 -21.12
CA PRO A 49 -8.06 1.87 -21.10
C PRO A 49 -7.47 1.98 -19.69
N GLU A 50 -6.57 1.05 -19.36
CA GLU A 50 -5.83 1.06 -18.10
C GLU A 50 -4.86 2.26 -18.05
N VAL A 51 -4.76 2.89 -16.88
CA VAL A 51 -3.80 3.94 -16.59
C VAL A 51 -3.14 3.64 -15.25
N VAL A 52 -1.83 3.44 -15.26
CA VAL A 52 -1.03 3.27 -14.05
C VAL A 52 -0.31 4.58 -13.74
N GLY A 53 -0.66 5.18 -12.60
CA GLY A 53 0.00 6.38 -12.08
C GLY A 53 1.22 6.06 -11.21
N PRO A 54 2.03 7.08 -10.89
CA PRO A 54 3.10 6.91 -9.92
C PRO A 54 2.53 6.63 -8.52
N PRO A 55 3.14 5.71 -7.73
CA PRO A 55 2.66 5.41 -6.38
C PRO A 55 2.90 6.57 -5.40
N LEU A 56 3.94 7.37 -5.66
CA LEU A 56 4.23 8.59 -4.90
C LEU A 56 3.70 9.81 -5.66
N LEU A 57 2.87 10.61 -5.00
CA LEU A 57 2.31 11.83 -5.55
C LEU A 57 3.00 13.05 -4.94
N SER A 58 3.13 14.12 -5.72
CA SER A 58 3.73 15.35 -5.22
C SER A 58 2.83 16.02 -4.18
N VAL A 59 3.45 16.64 -3.17
CA VAL A 59 2.74 17.42 -2.15
C VAL A 59 1.91 18.53 -2.80
N ASP A 60 2.47 19.24 -3.77
CA ASP A 60 1.76 20.32 -4.47
C ASP A 60 0.53 19.81 -5.24
N GLY A 61 0.63 18.63 -5.84
CA GLY A 61 -0.49 18.00 -6.53
C GLY A 61 -1.62 17.64 -5.56
N LEU A 62 -1.27 17.03 -4.44
CA LEU A 62 -2.23 16.66 -3.39
C LEU A 62 -2.85 17.89 -2.72
N ALA A 63 -2.08 18.96 -2.50
CA ALA A 63 -2.59 20.20 -1.93
C ALA A 63 -3.67 20.84 -2.81
N ARG A 64 -3.52 20.79 -4.14
CA ARG A 64 -4.54 21.30 -5.09
C ARG A 64 -5.84 20.50 -5.07
N LEU A 65 -5.79 19.25 -4.62
CA LEU A 65 -6.96 18.37 -4.47
C LEU A 65 -7.57 18.44 -3.05
N ASP A 66 -7.14 19.43 -2.24
CA ASP A 66 -7.54 19.57 -0.83
C ASP A 66 -7.25 18.30 0.02
N PHE A 67 -6.32 17.44 -0.41
CA PHE A 67 -6.03 16.17 0.24
C PHE A 67 -5.67 16.35 1.72
N PHE A 68 -4.76 17.28 2.02
CA PHE A 68 -4.32 17.52 3.41
C PHE A 68 -5.39 18.19 4.27
N ARG A 69 -6.39 18.84 3.66
CA ARG A 69 -7.52 19.40 4.40
C ARG A 69 -8.51 18.31 4.81
N ASN A 70 -8.76 17.35 3.91
CA ASN A 70 -9.82 16.36 4.09
C ASN A 70 -9.31 15.05 4.71
N PHE A 71 -8.10 14.63 4.35
CA PHE A 71 -7.51 13.33 4.69
C PHE A 71 -6.06 13.43 5.20
N PRO A 72 -5.74 14.34 6.14
CA PRO A 72 -4.36 14.51 6.61
C PRO A 72 -3.73 13.24 7.20
N HIS A 73 -4.55 12.33 7.72
CA HIS A 73 -4.11 11.08 8.35
C HIS A 73 -3.75 9.96 7.35
N LEU A 74 -4.10 10.10 6.07
CA LEU A 74 -3.83 9.10 5.03
C LEU A 74 -2.48 9.34 4.30
N GLY A 75 -1.79 10.45 4.58
CA GLY A 75 -0.53 10.77 3.93
C GLY A 75 0.67 10.16 4.64
N VAL A 76 1.39 9.25 3.99
CA VAL A 76 2.72 8.80 4.44
C VAL A 76 3.80 9.58 3.69
N SER A 77 4.54 10.44 4.39
CA SER A 77 5.59 11.27 3.77
C SER A 77 6.80 10.43 3.36
N ALA A 78 7.22 10.54 2.11
CA ALA A 78 8.41 9.87 1.61
C ALA A 78 9.67 10.66 1.96
N GLY A 79 10.58 10.01 2.69
CA GLY A 79 11.89 10.54 3.04
C GLY A 79 13.02 9.72 2.41
N ARG A 80 14.16 10.35 2.13
CA ARG A 80 15.39 9.70 1.65
C ARG A 80 16.53 9.91 2.64
N PHE A 81 17.46 8.97 2.72
CA PHE A 81 18.71 9.20 3.45
C PHE A 81 19.60 10.22 2.73
N GLY A 82 20.27 11.06 3.53
CA GLY A 82 21.30 11.98 3.02
C GLY A 82 22.59 11.23 2.64
N PRO A 83 23.47 11.84 1.83
CA PRO A 83 24.72 11.20 1.39
C PRO A 83 25.62 10.79 2.57
N ASP A 84 25.63 11.58 3.64
CA ASP A 84 26.51 11.41 4.80
C ASP A 84 26.27 10.10 5.58
N VAL A 85 25.13 9.44 5.39
CA VAL A 85 24.78 8.20 6.10
C VAL A 85 24.78 6.97 5.18
N LEU A 86 24.99 7.14 3.87
CA LEU A 86 24.89 6.03 2.91
C LEU A 86 25.99 4.97 3.09
N ASP A 87 27.23 5.40 3.34
CA ASP A 87 28.35 4.47 3.55
C ASP A 87 28.15 3.61 4.81
N GLY A 88 27.59 4.21 5.87
CA GLY A 88 27.22 3.52 7.10
C GLY A 88 26.13 2.48 6.87
N LEU A 89 25.11 2.81 6.08
CA LEU A 89 24.05 1.87 5.69
C LEU A 89 24.58 0.73 4.82
N ALA A 90 25.43 1.05 3.84
CA ALA A 90 26.06 0.05 2.97
C ALA A 90 26.94 -0.95 3.75
N SER A 91 27.47 -0.51 4.89
CA SER A 91 28.28 -1.32 5.81
C SER A 91 27.45 -2.10 6.84
N GLY A 92 26.11 -2.09 6.74
CA GLY A 92 25.21 -2.83 7.64
C GLY A 92 24.73 -2.04 8.86
N GLY A 93 24.87 -0.72 8.86
CA GLY A 93 24.30 0.15 9.89
C GLY A 93 22.77 0.10 9.91
N SER A 94 22.18 0.28 11.10
CA SER A 94 20.72 0.26 11.27
C SER A 94 20.08 1.58 10.77
N PRO A 95 19.01 1.53 9.96
CA PRO A 95 18.34 2.72 9.43
C PRO A 95 17.33 3.37 10.39
N GLN A 96 16.93 2.68 11.46
CA GLN A 96 15.72 2.96 12.24
C GLN A 96 15.62 4.40 12.80
N ASP A 97 16.76 5.03 13.11
CA ASP A 97 16.83 6.35 13.76
C ASP A 97 17.60 7.38 12.92
N LEU A 98 17.94 7.04 11.67
CA LEU A 98 18.71 7.93 10.80
C LEU A 98 17.82 9.04 10.23
N PRO A 99 18.32 10.29 10.14
CA PRO A 99 17.53 11.41 9.65
C PRO A 99 17.18 11.22 8.17
N LEU A 100 15.90 11.44 7.85
CA LEU A 100 15.40 11.46 6.48
C LEU A 100 15.27 12.89 5.96
N GLN A 101 15.71 13.11 4.73
CA GLN A 101 15.44 14.32 3.96
C GLN A 101 14.09 14.19 3.25
N PRO A 102 13.20 15.19 3.32
CA PRO A 102 11.92 15.15 2.62
C PRO A 102 12.14 15.14 1.11
N THR A 103 11.31 14.36 0.40
CA THR A 103 11.38 14.26 -1.06
C THR A 103 10.36 15.14 -1.79
N GLY A 104 9.46 15.80 -1.06
CA GLY A 104 8.32 16.52 -1.64
C GLY A 104 7.22 15.61 -2.18
N HIS A 105 7.26 14.32 -1.85
CA HIS A 105 6.28 13.31 -2.27
C HIS A 105 5.66 12.58 -1.08
N VAL A 106 4.44 12.10 -1.28
CA VAL A 106 3.63 11.39 -0.29
C VAL A 106 3.08 10.12 -0.94
N LEU A 107 3.06 9.04 -0.18
CA LEU A 107 2.28 7.84 -0.49
C LEU A 107 0.89 8.03 0.16
N PRO A 108 -0.16 8.32 -0.62
CA PRO A 108 -1.51 8.33 -0.08
C PRO A 108 -1.94 6.88 0.20
N SER A 109 -2.17 6.54 1.46
CA SER A 109 -2.77 5.26 1.81
C SER A 109 -4.29 5.38 1.61
N ALA A 110 -4.76 5.03 0.41
CA ALA A 110 -6.18 4.80 0.13
C ALA A 110 -6.40 3.30 -0.09
#